data_AF-A0A3D2SES9-F1
#
_entry.id   AF-A0A3D2SES9-F1
#
_cell.length_a   1.000
_cell.length_b   1.000
_cell.length_c   1.000
_cell.angle_alpha   90.00
_cell.angle_beta   90.00
_cell.angle_gamma   90.00
#
_symmetry.space_group_name_H-M   'P 1'
#
loop_
_entity.id
_entity.type
_entity.pdbx_description
1 polymer ?
#
loop_
_entity_poly.entity_id
_entity_poly.type
_entity_poly.pdbx_seq_one_letter_code
_entity_poly.pdbx_strand_id
1 'polypeptide(L)'
;MNKGFRYIIYSLFAITMVACSGTKYVPEGAFLLDKVAVQADNNDTKSTDLSTYIRQKPNNRWFSVIKTQLYIYNLSGRDSTKWYNRMLRRIGDAPVVYSEYDTQRSQEELKKAVQNMGYMGAEVYTDKKIKKKKIEVTYRVASGKPYIVRSVKLDVKDKKIAEYLQNDSANSLLRPGMLL
;
A
#
# COMPACT_ATOMS: atom_id res chain seq x y z
N MET A 1 -32.73 41.09 9.55
CA MET A 1 -31.73 40.11 10.04
C MET A 1 -31.07 40.68 11.31
N ASN A 2 -31.37 40.12 12.48
CA ASN A 2 -30.94 40.68 13.77
C ASN A 2 -29.42 40.77 13.85
N LYS A 3 -28.90 41.86 14.44
CA LYS A 3 -27.45 42.09 14.59
C LYS A 3 -26.76 40.88 15.26
N GLY A 4 -27.42 40.22 16.22
CA GLY A 4 -26.96 38.98 16.85
C GLY A 4 -26.79 37.80 15.89
N PHE A 5 -27.70 37.63 14.92
CA PHE A 5 -27.63 36.55 13.92
C PHE A 5 -26.43 36.73 12.97
N ARG A 6 -26.09 37.99 12.65
CA ARG A 6 -24.89 38.32 11.88
C ARG A 6 -23.61 37.95 12.64
N TYR A 7 -23.53 38.22 13.94
CA TYR A 7 -22.37 37.85 14.75
C TYR A 7 -22.19 36.33 14.88
N ILE A 8 -23.29 35.56 14.99
CA ILE A 8 -23.25 34.10 15.00
C ILE A 8 -22.68 33.57 13.68
N ILE A 9 -23.16 34.07 12.53
CA ILE A 9 -22.63 33.69 11.21
C ILE A 9 -21.15 34.04 11.06
N TYR A 10 -20.74 35.24 11.49
CA TYR A 10 -19.32 35.63 11.44
C TYR A 10 -18.44 34.77 12.36
N SER A 11 -18.93 34.39 13.53
CA SER A 11 -18.21 33.48 14.44
C SER A 11 -18.08 32.06 13.86
N LEU A 12 -19.14 31.54 13.25
CA LEU A 12 -19.14 30.23 12.61
C LEU A 12 -18.21 30.20 11.39
N PHE A 13 -18.17 31.30 10.62
CA PHE A 13 -17.26 31.48 9.49
C PHE A 13 -15.79 31.65 9.91
N ALA A 14 -15.52 32.27 11.06
CA ALA A 14 -14.16 32.36 11.60
C ALA A 14 -13.62 30.99 12.05
N ILE A 15 -14.47 30.12 12.57
CA ILE A 15 -14.10 28.76 13.01
C ILE A 15 -13.72 27.86 11.82
N THR A 16 -14.31 28.07 10.63
CA THR A 16 -13.97 27.27 9.44
C THR A 16 -12.61 27.62 8.83
N MET A 17 -12.00 28.76 9.19
CA MET A 17 -10.66 29.15 8.73
C MET A 17 -9.52 28.49 9.51
N VAL A 18 -9.79 27.82 10.63
CA VAL A 18 -8.78 26.99 11.30
C VAL A 18 -8.66 25.68 10.52
N ALA A 19 -7.82 25.70 9.48
CA ALA A 19 -7.45 24.50 8.75
C ALA A 19 -6.81 23.50 9.72
N CYS A 20 -7.60 22.56 10.23
CA CYS A 20 -7.11 21.50 11.10
C CYS A 20 -6.10 20.67 10.29
N SER A 21 -4.81 20.91 10.52
CA SER A 21 -3.75 20.16 9.88
C SER A 21 -3.81 18.72 10.39
N GLY A 22 -4.24 17.79 9.53
CA GLY A 22 -4.21 16.34 9.81
C GLY A 22 -2.81 15.76 10.01
N THR A 23 -1.77 16.61 10.04
CA THR A 23 -0.36 16.27 10.20
C THR A 23 0.24 16.82 11.51
N LYS A 24 -0.58 17.20 12.49
CA LYS A 24 -0.14 17.79 13.78
C LYS A 24 0.86 16.91 14.55
N TYR A 25 0.65 15.59 14.49
CA TYR A 25 1.47 14.59 15.18
C TYR A 25 2.53 13.93 14.28
N VAL A 26 2.70 14.41 13.05
CA VAL A 26 3.77 13.92 12.16
C VAL A 26 5.07 14.61 12.56
N PRO A 27 6.17 13.87 12.84
CA PRO A 27 7.46 14.43 13.19
C PRO A 27 7.99 15.42 12.14
N GLU A 28 8.90 16.29 12.54
CA GLU A 28 9.62 17.13 11.60
C GLU A 28 10.53 16.29 10.70
N GLY A 29 10.66 16.68 9.43
CA GLY A 29 11.37 15.88 8.42
C GLY A 29 10.63 14.62 7.93
N ALA A 30 9.50 14.25 8.54
CA ALA A 30 8.72 13.08 8.18
C ALA A 30 7.45 13.42 7.38
N PHE A 31 6.91 12.41 6.69
CA PHE A 31 5.69 12.52 5.89
C PHE A 31 4.62 11.55 6.39
N LEU A 32 3.36 12.01 6.45
CA LEU A 32 2.21 11.13 6.60
C LEU A 32 2.02 10.33 5.31
N LEU A 33 1.94 9.00 5.42
CA LEU A 33 1.54 8.13 4.32
C LEU A 33 0.06 8.39 3.98
N ASP A 34 -0.18 9.15 2.92
CA ASP A 34 -1.53 9.62 2.62
C ASP A 34 -2.31 8.63 1.76
N LYS A 35 -1.67 8.09 0.73
CA LYS A 35 -2.24 7.16 -0.23
C LYS A 35 -1.17 6.18 -0.71
N VAL A 36 -1.58 4.93 -0.93
CA VAL A 36 -0.81 3.92 -1.64
C VAL A 36 -1.67 3.38 -2.78
N ALA A 37 -1.10 3.22 -3.97
CA ALA A 37 -1.78 2.68 -5.14
C ALA A 37 -0.85 1.75 -5.93
N VAL A 38 -1.43 0.77 -6.62
CA VAL A 38 -0.74 -0.07 -7.59
C VAL A 38 -1.38 0.18 -8.96
N GLN A 39 -0.55 0.40 -9.96
CA GLN A 39 -0.97 0.57 -11.35
C GLN A 39 -0.23 -0.47 -12.17
N ALA A 40 -0.97 -1.35 -12.83
CA ALA A 40 -0.41 -2.35 -13.73
C ALA A 40 -0.76 -2.02 -15.19
N ASP A 41 0.17 -2.34 -16.09
CA ASP A 41 0.06 -2.14 -17.53
C ASP A 41 -0.93 -3.12 -18.20
N ASN A 42 -0.98 -4.37 -17.74
CA ASN A 42 -1.86 -5.42 -18.28
C ASN A 42 -3.09 -5.67 -17.38
N ASN A 43 -4.18 -6.21 -17.95
CA ASN A 43 -5.38 -6.62 -17.23
C ASN A 43 -5.20 -7.88 -16.39
N ASP A 44 -4.32 -8.81 -16.79
CA ASP A 44 -4.05 -10.04 -16.03
C ASP A 44 -3.39 -9.74 -14.67
N THR A 45 -2.50 -8.75 -14.63
CA THR A 45 -1.88 -8.29 -13.38
C THR A 45 -2.80 -7.36 -12.57
N LYS A 46 -3.83 -6.76 -13.20
CA LYS A 46 -4.89 -6.01 -12.49
C LYS A 46 -5.91 -6.92 -11.79
N SER A 47 -6.19 -8.10 -12.34
CA SER A 47 -7.19 -9.02 -11.77
C SER A 47 -6.70 -9.70 -10.49
N THR A 48 -5.38 -9.81 -10.31
CA THR A 48 -4.77 -10.28 -9.06
C THR A 48 -4.67 -9.14 -8.06
N ASP A 49 -5.06 -9.39 -6.80
CA ASP A 49 -4.95 -8.40 -5.73
C ASP A 49 -3.50 -8.20 -5.28
N LEU A 50 -2.75 -7.41 -6.06
CA LEU A 50 -1.37 -7.03 -5.78
C LEU A 50 -1.24 -6.19 -4.50
N SER A 51 -2.34 -5.66 -3.95
CA SER A 51 -2.28 -4.85 -2.73
C SER A 51 -1.86 -5.64 -1.49
N THR A 52 -1.97 -6.97 -1.55
CA THR A 52 -1.53 -7.90 -0.51
C THR A 52 -0.02 -7.92 -0.30
N TYR A 53 0.77 -7.62 -1.33
CA TYR A 53 2.24 -7.54 -1.28
C TYR A 53 2.75 -6.17 -0.82
N ILE A 54 1.85 -5.25 -0.46
CA ILE A 54 2.21 -3.93 0.05
C ILE A 54 2.31 -3.98 1.57
N ARG A 55 3.48 -3.65 2.10
CA ARG A 55 3.77 -3.70 3.54
C ARG A 55 3.16 -2.55 4.32
N GLN A 56 3.19 -1.34 3.78
CA GLN A 56 2.68 -0.15 4.46
C GLN A 56 1.31 0.27 3.92
N LYS A 57 0.34 0.40 4.83
CA LYS A 57 -1.01 0.85 4.50
C LYS A 57 -1.28 2.23 5.13
N PRO A 58 -1.88 3.18 4.41
CA PRO A 58 -2.25 4.45 4.99
C PRO A 58 -3.32 4.27 6.07
N ASN A 59 -3.51 5.27 6.94
CA ASN A 59 -4.62 5.27 7.91
C ASN A 59 -5.96 5.00 7.24
N ASN A 60 -6.83 4.27 7.95
CA ASN A 60 -8.16 3.91 7.48
C ASN A 60 -8.97 5.14 7.09
N ARG A 61 -9.71 5.00 5.99
CA ARG A 61 -10.63 6.00 5.47
C ARG A 61 -12.04 5.47 5.61
N TRP A 62 -12.88 6.21 6.32
CA TRP A 62 -14.31 5.99 6.32
C TRP A 62 -14.87 6.28 4.91
N PHE A 63 -15.58 5.29 4.35
CA PHE A 63 -16.06 5.28 2.96
C PHE A 63 -15.01 5.73 1.93
N SER A 64 -13.72 5.40 2.12
CA SER A 64 -12.60 5.78 1.21
C SER A 64 -12.33 7.29 1.04
N VAL A 65 -13.16 8.18 1.60
CA VAL A 65 -13.06 9.63 1.40
C VAL A 65 -12.50 10.33 2.64
N ILE A 66 -12.93 9.95 3.85
CA ILE A 66 -12.68 10.73 5.07
C ILE A 66 -11.81 9.95 6.05
N LYS A 67 -10.65 10.51 6.44
CA LYS A 67 -9.74 9.94 7.46
C LYS A 67 -10.24 10.24 8.88
N THR A 68 -11.47 9.86 9.21
CA THR A 68 -12.15 10.22 10.47
C THR A 68 -11.32 9.85 11.70
N GLN A 69 -10.78 8.63 11.76
CA GLN A 69 -9.95 8.16 12.87
C GLN A 69 -8.69 9.00 13.06
N LEU A 70 -8.00 9.35 11.96
CA LEU A 70 -6.83 10.25 12.02
C LEU A 70 -7.23 11.66 12.48
N TYR A 71 -8.39 12.17 12.07
CA TYR A 71 -8.89 13.47 12.55
C TYR A 71 -9.20 13.43 14.04
N ILE A 72 -9.88 12.38 14.54
CA ILE A 72 -10.18 12.17 15.96
C ILE A 72 -8.89 12.13 16.78
N TYR A 73 -7.86 11.44 16.30
CA TYR A 73 -6.55 11.42 16.95
C TYR A 73 -5.92 12.81 16.99
N ASN A 74 -5.98 13.57 15.89
CA ASN A 74 -5.43 14.93 15.80
C ASN A 74 -6.14 15.96 16.70
N LEU A 75 -7.41 15.72 17.06
CA LEU A 75 -8.15 16.53 18.04
C LEU A 75 -7.63 16.37 19.47
N SER A 76 -6.95 15.26 19.78
CA SER A 76 -6.34 15.09 21.10
C SER A 76 -5.30 16.18 21.39
N GLY A 77 -5.08 16.50 22.66
CA GLY A 77 -3.95 17.31 23.13
C GLY A 77 -2.66 16.49 23.22
N ARG A 78 -1.51 17.15 23.40
CA ARG A 78 -0.23 16.44 23.67
C ARG A 78 -0.18 15.87 25.08
N ASP A 79 -0.86 16.51 26.03
CA ASP A 79 -0.99 16.11 27.42
C ASP A 79 -1.90 14.87 27.60
N SER A 80 -1.34 13.73 27.96
CA SER A 80 -2.06 12.46 28.17
C SER A 80 -2.61 12.28 29.59
N THR A 81 -2.38 13.23 30.50
CA THR A 81 -2.91 13.17 31.88
C THR A 81 -4.43 13.34 31.89
N LYS A 82 -4.97 14.11 30.94
CA LYS A 82 -6.39 14.41 30.80
C LYS A 82 -7.16 13.24 30.15
N TRP A 83 -8.25 12.83 30.78
CA TRP A 83 -9.02 11.64 30.38
C TRP A 83 -9.57 11.73 28.95
N TYR A 84 -10.03 12.91 28.52
CA TYR A 84 -10.59 13.12 27.18
C TYR A 84 -9.53 12.97 26.07
N ASN A 85 -8.27 13.36 26.32
CA ASN A 85 -7.17 13.15 25.38
C ASN A 85 -6.86 11.66 25.20
N ARG A 86 -6.92 10.89 26.30
CA ARG A 86 -6.79 9.43 26.24
C ARG A 86 -7.93 8.78 25.47
N MET A 87 -9.16 9.27 25.66
CA MET A 87 -10.33 8.77 24.92
C MET A 87 -10.19 9.01 23.41
N LEU A 88 -9.83 10.22 22.99
CA LEU A 88 -9.63 10.56 21.58
C LEU A 88 -8.52 9.72 20.93
N ARG A 89 -7.40 9.49 21.62
CA ARG A 89 -6.32 8.62 21.11
C ARG A 89 -6.69 7.14 21.04
N ARG A 90 -7.65 6.69 21.86
CA ARG A 90 -8.17 5.31 21.80
C ARG A 90 -9.14 5.10 20.64
N ILE A 91 -9.91 6.13 20.29
CA ILE A 91 -10.91 6.06 19.22
C ILE A 91 -10.28 6.34 17.84
N GLY A 92 -9.26 7.20 17.79
CA GLY A 92 -8.54 7.54 16.58
C GLY A 92 -7.24 6.76 16.37
N ASP A 93 -6.76 6.75 15.14
CA ASP A 93 -5.50 6.11 14.76
C ASP A 93 -4.36 7.14 14.74
N ALA A 94 -3.19 6.76 15.26
CA ALA A 94 -1.98 7.55 15.12
C ALA A 94 -1.59 7.73 13.65
N PRO A 95 -0.96 8.86 13.25
CA PRO A 95 -0.53 9.06 11.87
C PRO A 95 0.46 7.98 11.43
N VAL A 96 0.16 7.29 10.32
CA VAL A 96 1.11 6.37 9.71
C VAL A 96 2.20 7.18 9.01
N VAL A 97 3.42 7.10 9.52
CA VAL A 97 4.59 7.78 8.96
C VAL A 97 5.16 6.95 7.82
N TYR A 98 5.53 7.62 6.73
CA TYR A 98 6.14 7.01 5.57
C TYR A 98 7.49 6.35 5.88
N SER A 99 7.69 5.15 5.32
CA SER A 99 8.94 4.40 5.39
C SER A 99 9.46 4.10 3.99
N GLU A 100 10.67 4.59 3.69
CA GLU A 100 11.39 4.28 2.45
C GLU A 100 11.72 2.79 2.36
N TYR A 101 12.13 2.20 3.48
CA TYR A 101 12.49 0.78 3.56
C TYR A 101 11.30 -0.12 3.20
N ASP A 102 10.12 0.17 3.75
CA ASP A 102 8.91 -0.61 3.44
C ASP A 102 8.45 -0.42 2.00
N THR A 103 8.71 0.75 1.40
CA THR A 103 8.50 0.97 -0.04
C THR A 103 9.37 0.03 -0.86
N GLN A 104 10.67 0.00 -0.59
CA GLN A 104 11.61 -0.84 -1.34
C GLN A 104 11.27 -2.32 -1.20
N ARG A 105 10.93 -2.77 0.01
CA ARG A 105 10.48 -4.15 0.24
C ARG A 105 9.18 -4.48 -0.51
N SER A 106 8.20 -3.58 -0.48
CA SER A 106 6.95 -3.79 -1.23
C SER A 106 7.22 -3.84 -2.74
N GLN A 107 8.16 -3.05 -3.26
CA GLN A 107 8.57 -3.08 -4.67
C GLN A 107 9.19 -4.43 -5.04
N GLU A 108 10.09 -4.97 -4.20
CA GLU A 108 10.68 -6.29 -4.38
C GLU A 108 9.64 -7.41 -4.34
N GLU A 109 8.71 -7.35 -3.38
CA GLU A 109 7.64 -8.34 -3.22
C GLU A 109 6.66 -8.33 -4.38
N LEU A 110 6.26 -7.13 -4.85
CA LEU A 110 5.45 -6.97 -6.05
C LEU A 110 6.15 -7.53 -7.29
N LYS A 111 7.46 -7.24 -7.46
CA LYS A 111 8.23 -7.77 -8.58
C LYS A 111 8.23 -9.30 -8.57
N LYS A 112 8.53 -9.92 -7.43
CA LYS A 112 8.52 -11.38 -7.26
C LYS A 112 7.14 -11.97 -7.53
N ALA A 113 6.09 -11.34 -7.00
CA ALA A 113 4.71 -11.81 -7.22
C ALA A 113 4.36 -11.84 -8.71
N VAL A 114 4.67 -10.77 -9.43
CA VAL A 114 4.39 -10.67 -10.87
C VAL A 114 5.27 -11.62 -11.68
N GLN A 115 6.52 -11.83 -11.28
CA GLN A 115 7.38 -12.85 -11.87
C GLN A 115 6.81 -14.25 -11.69
N ASN A 116 6.33 -14.60 -10.49
CA ASN A 116 5.68 -15.87 -10.21
C ASN A 116 4.35 -16.08 -10.96
N MET A 117 3.82 -15.06 -11.66
CA MET A 117 2.65 -15.17 -12.51
C MET A 117 2.99 -15.45 -13.99
N GLY A 118 4.26 -15.69 -14.36
CA GLY A 118 4.67 -15.83 -15.75
C GLY A 118 5.50 -14.68 -16.30
N TYR A 119 5.55 -13.53 -15.63
CA TYR A 119 6.15 -12.32 -16.19
C TYR A 119 7.59 -12.13 -15.72
N MET A 120 8.49 -13.01 -16.15
CA MET A 120 9.88 -13.03 -15.67
C MET A 120 10.65 -11.72 -15.91
N GLY A 121 10.34 -11.02 -17.00
CA GLY A 121 10.91 -9.71 -17.33
C GLY A 121 10.20 -8.51 -16.68
N ALA A 122 9.33 -8.74 -15.69
CA ALA A 122 8.59 -7.67 -15.05
C ALA A 122 9.50 -6.75 -14.23
N GLU A 123 9.20 -5.46 -14.29
CA GLU A 123 9.81 -4.44 -13.45
C GLU A 123 8.75 -3.65 -12.69
N VAL A 124 9.10 -3.24 -11.47
CA VAL A 124 8.21 -2.44 -10.63
C VAL A 124 8.95 -1.16 -10.26
N TYR A 125 8.33 -0.04 -10.60
CA TYR A 125 8.83 1.30 -10.29
C TYR A 125 7.99 1.93 -9.19
N THR A 126 8.59 2.83 -8.43
CA THR A 126 7.87 3.59 -7.40
C THR A 126 7.86 5.08 -7.75
N ASP A 127 6.67 5.65 -7.91
CA ASP A 127 6.47 7.09 -7.98
C ASP A 127 5.99 7.65 -6.64
N LYS A 128 6.59 8.77 -6.24
CA LYS A 128 6.24 9.45 -4.98
C LYS A 128 5.79 10.86 -5.27
N LYS A 129 4.65 11.24 -4.72
CA LYS A 129 4.11 12.60 -4.81
C LYS A 129 4.00 13.21 -3.43
N ILE A 130 4.76 14.26 -3.19
CA ILE A 130 4.75 14.98 -1.92
C ILE A 130 3.82 16.19 -2.03
N LYS A 131 2.94 16.37 -1.06
CA LYS A 131 2.04 17.52 -0.96
C LYS A 131 1.98 17.98 0.49
N LYS A 132 2.66 19.08 0.82
CA LYS A 132 2.89 19.51 2.23
C LYS A 132 3.58 18.38 3.01
N LYS A 133 3.12 18.07 4.24
CA LYS A 133 3.64 16.96 5.08
C LYS A 133 3.01 15.60 4.77
N LYS A 134 2.61 15.37 3.52
CA LYS A 134 1.95 14.14 3.08
C LYS A 134 2.65 13.58 1.85
N ILE A 135 2.72 12.26 1.77
CA ILE A 135 3.28 11.54 0.63
C ILE A 135 2.28 10.51 0.10
N GLU A 136 2.16 10.46 -1.22
CA GLU A 136 1.42 9.44 -1.96
C GLU A 136 2.43 8.56 -2.69
N VAL A 137 2.28 7.24 -2.57
CA VAL A 137 3.16 6.25 -3.19
C VAL A 137 2.37 5.48 -4.23
N THR A 138 2.87 5.43 -5.47
CA THR A 138 2.28 4.64 -6.56
C THR A 138 3.32 3.64 -7.05
N TYR A 139 2.99 2.35 -6.99
CA TYR A 139 3.80 1.29 -7.59
C TYR A 139 3.31 1.07 -9.02
N ARG A 140 4.18 1.30 -10.01
CA ARG A 140 3.92 1.03 -11.43
C ARG A 140 4.53 -0.31 -11.81
N VAL A 141 3.68 -1.26 -12.16
CA VAL A 141 4.07 -2.59 -12.62
C VAL A 141 4.12 -2.58 -14.14
N ALA A 142 5.32 -2.78 -14.68
CA ALA A 142 5.57 -3.03 -16.09
C ALA A 142 5.78 -4.55 -16.27
N SER A 143 4.72 -5.26 -16.63
CA SER A 143 4.71 -6.73 -16.64
C SER A 143 5.43 -7.28 -17.88
N GLY A 144 5.38 -6.56 -19.01
CA GLY A 144 5.94 -7.04 -20.27
C GLY A 144 5.21 -8.27 -20.82
N LYS A 145 5.90 -9.12 -21.59
CA LYS A 145 5.32 -10.34 -22.17
C LYS A 145 5.47 -11.52 -21.20
N PRO A 146 4.45 -12.39 -21.10
CA PRO A 146 4.56 -13.60 -20.31
C PRO A 146 5.57 -14.57 -20.93
N TYR A 147 6.28 -15.29 -20.07
CA TYR A 147 7.21 -16.34 -20.41
C TYR A 147 6.50 -17.68 -20.28
N ILE A 148 6.80 -18.57 -21.22
CA ILE A 148 6.25 -19.93 -21.24
C ILE A 148 7.38 -20.95 -21.16
N VAL A 149 7.12 -22.05 -20.48
CA VAL A 149 8.05 -23.18 -20.43
C VAL A 149 8.15 -23.80 -21.82
N ARG A 150 9.32 -23.67 -22.48
CA ARG A 150 9.54 -24.28 -23.80
C ARG A 150 9.80 -25.78 -23.70
N SER A 151 10.66 -26.19 -22.76
CA SER A 151 11.06 -27.59 -22.58
C SER A 151 11.53 -27.82 -21.16
N VAL A 152 11.22 -28.98 -20.60
CA VAL A 152 11.72 -29.43 -19.30
C VAL A 152 12.69 -30.58 -19.55
N LYS A 153 13.90 -30.47 -19.02
CA LYS A 153 14.92 -31.52 -19.06
C LYS A 153 15.40 -31.79 -17.64
N LEU A 154 15.35 -33.05 -17.24
CA LEU A 154 15.87 -33.49 -15.96
C LEU A 154 17.34 -33.85 -16.13
N ASP A 155 18.22 -33.22 -15.35
CA ASP A 155 19.64 -33.56 -15.26
C ASP A 155 19.92 -34.12 -13.85
N VAL A 156 19.94 -35.45 -13.75
CA VAL A 156 20.06 -36.17 -12.48
C VAL A 156 21.20 -37.16 -12.56
N LYS A 157 22.21 -36.98 -11.71
CA LYS A 157 23.41 -37.84 -11.70
C LYS A 157 23.13 -39.26 -11.18
N ASP A 158 22.22 -39.38 -10.21
CA ASP A 158 21.83 -40.66 -9.63
C ASP A 158 20.77 -41.35 -10.49
N LYS A 159 21.08 -42.56 -10.97
CA LYS A 159 20.18 -43.33 -11.84
C LYS A 159 18.89 -43.74 -11.15
N LYS A 160 18.92 -44.09 -9.86
CA LYS A 160 17.71 -44.47 -9.11
C LYS A 160 16.80 -43.26 -8.92
N ILE A 161 17.36 -42.10 -8.60
CA ILE A 161 16.57 -40.86 -8.48
C ILE A 161 15.98 -40.47 -9.83
N ALA A 162 16.74 -40.59 -10.91
CA ALA A 162 16.26 -40.32 -12.27
C ALA A 162 15.07 -41.23 -12.64
N GLU A 163 15.14 -42.51 -12.29
CA GLU A 163 14.06 -43.48 -12.51
C GLU A 163 12.80 -43.12 -11.72
N TYR A 164 12.94 -42.76 -10.43
CA TYR A 164 11.80 -42.32 -9.63
C TYR A 164 11.12 -41.07 -10.21
N LEU A 165 11.91 -40.08 -10.64
CA LEU A 165 11.37 -38.85 -11.22
C LEU A 165 10.74 -39.07 -12.61
N GLN A 166 11.28 -39.98 -13.42
CA GLN A 166 10.66 -40.37 -14.69
C GLN A 166 9.32 -41.07 -14.48
N ASN A 167 9.25 -41.99 -13.53
CA ASN A 167 8.03 -42.71 -13.21
C ASN A 167 6.92 -41.77 -12.68
N ASP A 168 7.29 -40.71 -11.97
CA ASP A 168 6.35 -39.69 -11.48
C ASP A 168 6.09 -38.54 -12.47
N SER A 169 6.71 -38.57 -13.67
CA SER A 169 6.64 -37.46 -14.63
C SER A 169 5.21 -37.10 -15.06
N ALA A 170 4.29 -38.07 -15.08
CA ALA A 170 2.88 -37.84 -15.41
C ALA A 170 2.17 -36.92 -14.40
N ASN A 171 2.60 -36.92 -13.14
CA ASN A 171 2.06 -36.09 -12.06
C ASN A 171 2.75 -34.72 -11.95
N SER A 172 3.75 -34.44 -12.80
CA SER A 172 4.46 -33.17 -12.79
C SER A 172 3.51 -32.01 -13.08
N LEU A 173 3.51 -31.03 -12.17
CA LEU A 173 2.86 -29.73 -12.33
C LEU A 173 3.58 -28.85 -13.37
N LEU A 174 4.86 -29.13 -13.65
CA LEU A 174 5.66 -28.43 -14.65
C LEU A 174 5.52 -29.12 -16.01
N ARG A 175 5.02 -28.38 -17.01
CA ARG A 175 4.79 -28.89 -18.37
C ARG A 175 5.12 -27.83 -19.43
N PRO A 176 5.64 -28.22 -20.61
CA PRO A 176 5.79 -27.31 -21.73
C PRO A 176 4.47 -26.61 -22.07
N GLY A 177 4.54 -25.32 -22.39
CA GLY A 177 3.39 -24.47 -22.69
C GLY A 177 2.73 -23.79 -21.48
N MET A 178 3.13 -24.15 -20.25
CA MET A 178 2.68 -23.45 -19.03
C MET A 178 3.37 -22.08 -18.89
N LEU A 179 2.71 -21.11 -18.24
CA LEU A 179 3.34 -19.88 -17.76
C LEU A 179 4.42 -20.22 -16.72
N LEU A 180 5.51 -19.46 -16.77
CA LEU A 180 6.71 -19.71 -15.96
C LEU A 180 6.60 -19.18 -14.52
#